data_AF-A0A521WHC1-F1
#
_entry.id   AF-A0A521WHC1-F1
#
_cell.length_a   1.000
_cell.length_b   1.000
_cell.length_c   1.000
_cell.angle_alpha   90.00
_cell.angle_beta   90.00
_cell.angle_gamma   90.00
#
_symmetry.space_group_name_H-M   'P 1'
#
loop_
_entity.id
_entity.type
_entity.pdbx_description
1 polymer ?
#
loop_
_entity_poly.entity_id
_entity_poly.type
_entity_poly.pdbx_seq_one_letter_code
_entity_poly.pdbx_strand_id
1 'polypeptide(L)' 'MQRDVWLLEVVRHILLGPVRAGACRSVAEWPFSSGRESLGLRPAPAWLDLAELYALLGPADGRGPERLRRFIESG' A
#
# COMPACT_ATOMS: atom_id res chain seq x y z
N MET A 1 -13.38 -1.09 13.97
CA MET A 1 -12.39 -2.07 14.49
C MET A 1 -12.19 -3.27 13.57
N GLN A 2 -13.16 -4.17 13.33
CA GLN A 2 -12.91 -5.34 12.46
C GLN A 2 -12.80 -5.02 10.96
N ARG A 3 -13.64 -4.12 10.44
CA ARG A 3 -13.62 -3.70 9.02
C ARG A 3 -12.29 -3.02 8.62
N ASP A 4 -11.72 -2.25 9.54
CA ASP A 4 -10.52 -1.45 9.33
C ASP A 4 -9.28 -2.33 9.18
N VAL A 5 -9.18 -3.38 10.01
CA VAL A 5 -8.13 -4.40 9.91
C VAL A 5 -8.26 -5.18 8.59
N TRP A 6 -9.49 -5.49 8.18
CA TRP A 6 -9.73 -6.21 6.94
C TRP A 6 -9.28 -5.43 5.70
N LEU A 7 -9.52 -4.11 5.66
CA LEU A 7 -9.06 -3.28 4.55
C LEU A 7 -7.54 -3.34 4.36
N LEU A 8 -6.78 -3.23 5.44
CA LEU A 8 -5.32 -3.29 5.39
C LEU A 8 -4.83 -4.64 4.87
N GLU A 9 -5.41 -5.75 5.35
CA GLU A 9 -5.05 -7.09 4.86
C GLU A 9 -5.38 -7.29 3.37
N VAL A 10 -6.50 -6.74 2.89
CA VAL A 10 -6.85 -6.75 1.45
C VAL A 10 -5.83 -5.95 0.64
N VAL A 11 -5.46 -4.76 1.10
CA VAL A 11 -4.44 -3.94 0.44
C VAL A 11 -3.11 -4.68 0.37
N ARG A 12 -2.66 -5.30 1.47
CA ARG A 12 -1.44 -6.13 1.49
C ARG A 12 -1.56 -7.27 0.48
N HIS A 13 -2.68 -7.97 0.46
CA HIS A 13 -2.89 -9.09 -0.45
C HIS A 13 -2.79 -8.66 -1.93
N ILE A 14 -3.47 -7.58 -2.31
CA ILE A 14 -3.46 -7.04 -3.67
C ILE A 14 -2.04 -6.61 -4.09
N LEU A 15 -1.34 -5.87 -3.23
CA LEU A 15 -0.01 -5.35 -3.54
C LEU A 15 1.04 -6.48 -3.64
N LEU A 16 0.97 -7.48 -2.75
CA LEU A 16 1.91 -8.61 -2.75
C LEU A 16 1.51 -9.74 -3.71
N GLY A 17 0.30 -9.74 -4.26
CA GLY A 17 -0.18 -10.78 -5.17
C GLY A 17 0.79 -11.08 -6.33
N PRO A 18 1.20 -10.07 -7.12
CA PRO A 18 2.16 -10.26 -8.22
C PRO A 18 3.53 -10.77 -7.76
N VAL A 19 3.99 -10.34 -6.58
CA VAL A 19 5.27 -10.78 -6.00
C VAL A 19 5.19 -12.24 -5.60
N ARG A 20 4.11 -12.63 -4.91
CA ARG A 20 3.85 -14.02 -4.48
C ARG A 20 3.64 -14.95 -5.66
N ALA A 21 3.12 -14.44 -6.78
CA ALA A 21 2.99 -15.18 -8.03
C ALA A 21 4.32 -15.28 -8.83
N GLY A 22 5.40 -14.65 -8.37
CA GLY A 22 6.70 -14.64 -9.05
C GLY A 22 6.74 -13.76 -10.31
N ALA A 23 5.73 -12.92 -10.54
CA ALA A 23 5.63 -12.08 -11.74
C ALA A 23 6.55 -10.84 -11.66
N CYS A 24 6.93 -10.42 -10.45
CA CYS A 24 7.89 -9.34 -10.22
C CYS A 24 8.60 -9.53 -8.87
N ARG A 25 9.75 -8.87 -8.65
CA ARG A 25 10.54 -9.03 -7.42
C ARG A 25 10.06 -8.14 -6.27
N SER A 26 9.33 -7.08 -6.58
CA SER A 26 8.79 -6.15 -5.59
C SER A 26 7.50 -5.50 -6.08
N VAL A 27 6.72 -4.94 -5.15
CA VAL A 27 5.48 -4.19 -5.46
C VAL A 27 5.76 -3.04 -6.44
N ALA A 28 6.92 -2.40 -6.33
CA ALA A 28 7.33 -1.29 -7.18
C ALA A 28 7.67 -1.69 -8.63
N GLU A 29 7.89 -2.98 -8.90
CA GLU A 29 8.16 -3.47 -10.25
C GLU A 29 6.87 -3.75 -11.03
N TRP A 30 5.73 -3.99 -10.36
CA TRP A 30 4.46 -4.29 -11.03
C TRP A 30 3.85 -3.02 -11.66
N PRO A 31 3.67 -2.93 -12.99
CA PRO A 31 3.14 -1.72 -13.64
C PRO A 31 1.63 -1.60 -13.54
N PHE A 32 0.90 -2.70 -13.29
CA PHE A 32 -0.57 -2.75 -13.32
C PHE A 32 -1.20 -2.58 -11.93
N SER A 33 -0.62 -1.71 -11.09
CA SER A 33 -1.19 -1.31 -9.80
C SER A 33 -0.79 0.12 -9.45
N SER A 34 -1.49 0.71 -8.47
CA SER A 34 -1.11 1.97 -7.82
C SER A 34 0.01 1.79 -6.79
N GLY A 35 0.73 0.65 -6.79
CA GLY A 35 1.70 0.32 -5.74
C GLY A 35 2.84 1.32 -5.61
N ARG A 36 3.26 1.98 -6.70
CA ARG A 36 4.33 2.99 -6.62
C ARG A 36 3.84 4.27 -5.94
N GLU A 37 2.63 4.69 -6.23
CA GLU A 37 1.97 5.85 -5.64
C GLU A 37 1.66 5.61 -4.17
N SER A 38 1.07 4.46 -3.84
CA SER A 38 0.76 4.07 -2.46
C SER A 38 1.99 3.92 -1.57
N LEU A 39 3.13 3.54 -2.15
CA LEU A 39 4.42 3.44 -1.44
C LEU A 39 5.25 4.72 -1.50
N GLY A 40 4.71 5.82 -2.05
CA GLY A 40 5.39 7.12 -2.10
C GLY A 40 6.57 7.18 -3.08
N LEU A 41 6.71 6.19 -3.96
CA LEU A 41 7.76 6.11 -4.97
C LEU A 41 7.45 6.94 -6.22
N ARG A 42 6.17 7.31 -6.40
CA ARG A 42 5.71 8.26 -7.41
C ARG A 42 4.63 9.16 -6.80
N PRO A 43 4.47 10.40 -7.32
CA PRO A 43 3.35 11.25 -6.93
C PRO A 43 2.01 10.55 -7.21
N ALA A 44 1.11 10.56 -6.23
CA ALA A 44 -0.25 10.09 -6.42
C ALA A 44 -1.00 11.06 -7.35
N PRO A 45 -1.69 10.58 -8.39
CA PRO A 45 -2.57 11.42 -9.19
C PRO A 45 -3.76 11.90 -8.35
N ALA A 46 -4.38 13.03 -8.73
CA ALA A 46 -5.43 13.67 -7.94
C ALA A 46 -6.67 12.80 -7.66
N TRP A 47 -6.91 11.77 -8.47
CA TRP A 47 -8.02 10.83 -8.28
C TRP A 47 -7.70 9.68 -7.30
N LEU A 48 -6.43 9.47 -6.95
CA LEU A 48 -6.01 8.39 -6.06
C LEU A 48 -5.97 8.90 -4.61
N ASP A 49 -7.08 8.71 -3.90
CA ASP A 49 -7.14 9.03 -2.48
C ASP A 49 -6.51 7.91 -1.64
N LEU A 50 -5.50 8.28 -0.85
CA LEU A 50 -4.76 7.40 0.06
C LEU A 50 -4.93 7.83 1.53
N ALA A 51 -5.67 8.90 1.80
CA ALA A 51 -5.79 9.48 3.13
C ALA A 51 -6.42 8.49 4.11
N GLU A 52 -7.52 7.83 3.73
CA GLU A 52 -8.19 6.83 4.57
C GLU A 52 -7.27 5.62 4.83
N LEU A 53 -6.57 5.12 3.81
CA LEU A 53 -5.60 4.04 3.96
C LEU A 53 -4.49 4.41 4.95
N TYR A 54 -3.94 5.61 4.83
CA TYR A 54 -2.88 6.07 5.73
C TYR A 54 -3.38 6.34 7.15
N ALA A 55 -4.63 6.79 7.31
CA ALA A 55 -5.25 7.00 8.62
C ALA A 55 -5.39 5.70 9.41
N LEU A 56 -5.56 4.55 8.73
CA LEU A 56 -5.57 3.23 9.37
C LEU A 56 -4.20 2.82 9.92
N LEU A 57 -3.12 3.42 9.41
CA LEU A 57 -1.75 3.09 9.77
C LEU A 57 -1.17 4.06 10.82
N GLY A 58 -1.76 5.25 11.00
CA GLY A 58 -1.29 6.23 11.97
C GLY A 58 -1.77 7.67 11.68
N PRO A 59 -1.20 8.66 12.37
CA PRO A 59 -1.61 10.06 12.24
C PRO A 59 -1.26 10.65 10.86
N ALA A 60 -1.98 11.70 10.43
CA ALA A 60 -1.73 12.42 9.19
C ALA A 60 -0.49 13.36 9.30
N ASP A 61 0.69 12.76 9.38
CA ASP A 61 2.00 13.43 9.54
C ASP A 61 2.89 13.33 8.29
N GLY A 62 2.30 12.94 7.14
CA GLY A 62 3.03 12.71 5.89
C GLY A 62 3.78 11.38 5.82
N ARG A 63 3.79 10.56 6.88
CA ARG A 63 4.51 9.26 6.92
C ARG A 63 3.67 8.05 6.55
N GLY A 64 2.54 8.27 5.89
CA GLY A 64 1.64 7.22 5.42
C GLY A 64 2.32 6.17 4.55
N PRO A 65 3.06 6.57 3.49
CA PRO A 65 3.77 5.64 2.61
C PRO A 65 4.77 4.75 3.35
N GLU A 66 5.55 5.30 4.28
CA GLU A 66 6.53 4.57 5.07
C GLU A 66 5.87 3.55 5.98
N ARG A 67 4.75 3.91 6.60
CA ARG A 67 3.98 2.98 7.43
C ARG A 67 3.34 1.87 6.59
N LEU A 68 2.87 2.18 5.37
CA LEU A 68 2.35 1.16 4.46
C LEU A 68 3.46 0.19 4.04
N ARG A 69 4.66 0.68 3.70
CA ARG A 69 5.85 -0.16 3.43
C ARG A 69 6.13 -1.12 4.58
N ARG A 70 6.23 -0.60 5.80
CA ARG A 70 6.49 -1.43 6.98
C ARG A 70 5.39 -2.48 7.18
N PHE A 71 4.13 -2.08 7.00
CA PHE A 71 2.99 -2.96 7.15
C PHE A 71 2.99 -4.12 6.13
N ILE A 72 3.38 -3.88 4.86
CA ILE A 72 3.47 -4.96 3.87
C ILE A 72 4.71 -5.86 4.08
N GLU A 73 5.78 -5.34 4.68
CA GLU A 73 7.03 -6.07 4.98
C GLU A 73 6.94 -6.92 6.26
N SER A 74 6.09 -6.53 7.21
CA SER A 74 5.97 -7.18 8.53
C SER A 74 4.97 -8.36 8.57
N GLY A 75 4.45 -8.80 7.42
CA GLY A 75 3.41 -9.84 7.31
C GLY A 75 3.83 -11.03 6.48
#